data_AF-A0A530ZAX0-F1
#
_entry.id   AF-A0A530ZAX0-F1
#
_cell.length_a   1.000
_cell.length_b   1.000
_cell.length_c   1.000
_cell.angle_alpha   90.00
_cell.angle_beta   90.00
_cell.angle_gamma   90.00
#
_symmetry.space_group_name_H-M   'P 1'
#
loop_
_entity.id
_entity.type
_entity.pdbx_description
1 polymer ?
#
loop_
_entity_poly.entity_id
_entity_poly.type
_entity_poly.pdbx_seq_one_letter_code
_entity_poly.pdbx_strand_id
1 'polypeptide(L)'
;MAWLKKLVGAVVILGGVGAVAGWVLSAPVTLDRETLAKLGPGDAARGKRIFYAGGCTSCHAKPGSQGDARLQLVGGLELKTPFGTFVPPNISQDPRDGIGAWSVEDLANAMLKGVSPSGEHFYPAFPYASYARMNPADIGDLYAFLKTLPAVAGKAAGNSLGFPFNIRRGIGLWKLLYLSDQPAVAFPEGKPDPVMAGRYLVEGPGHCGECHTPRDLAGGTKKNEWLAGAVAAEGNGVVPNITSGEGGLAEWSEADIANYLETGFTPDFDSVGGAMVDVQRNMAELTPQDRAAIAAYLKAIPAHPNGYPARKKTAN
;
A
#
# COMPACT_ATOMS: atom_id res chain seq x y z
N MET A 1 -37.95 -25.37 32.93
CA MET A 1 -37.46 -24.08 33.46
C MET A 1 -35.96 -24.09 33.84
N ALA A 2 -35.45 -25.06 34.62
CA ALA A 2 -34.03 -25.07 35.01
C ALA A 2 -33.03 -25.26 33.83
N TRP A 3 -33.38 -26.06 32.82
CA TRP A 3 -32.56 -26.27 31.63
C TRP A 3 -32.44 -25.00 30.76
N LEU A 4 -33.51 -24.22 30.67
CA LEU A 4 -33.52 -22.94 29.95
C LEU A 4 -32.62 -21.90 30.64
N LYS A 5 -32.60 -21.85 31.98
CA LYS A 5 -31.67 -21.00 32.74
C LYS A 5 -30.21 -21.41 32.53
N LYS A 6 -29.92 -22.71 32.45
CA LYS A 6 -28.58 -23.22 32.13
C LYS A 6 -28.15 -22.89 30.70
N LEU A 7 -29.06 -23.02 29.72
CA LEU A 7 -28.79 -22.63 28.33
C LEU A 7 -28.55 -21.13 28.19
N VAL A 8 -29.39 -20.29 28.80
CA VAL A 8 -29.18 -18.84 28.81
C VAL A 8 -27.85 -18.49 29.47
N GLY A 9 -27.52 -19.11 30.61
CA GLY A 9 -26.22 -18.95 31.26
C GLY A 9 -25.05 -19.35 30.35
N ALA A 10 -25.14 -20.49 29.66
CA ALA A 10 -24.13 -20.93 28.72
C ALA A 10 -23.97 -19.98 27.52
N VAL A 11 -25.07 -19.48 26.95
CA VAL A 11 -25.04 -18.51 25.85
C VAL A 11 -24.41 -17.19 26.29
N VAL A 12 -24.74 -16.69 27.49
CA VAL A 12 -24.13 -15.47 28.04
C VAL A 12 -22.63 -15.65 28.28
N ILE A 13 -22.22 -16.79 28.85
CA ILE A 13 -20.79 -17.09 29.07
C ILE A 13 -20.05 -17.20 27.74
N LEU A 14 -20.58 -17.97 26.78
CA LEU A 14 -19.96 -18.14 25.47
C LEU A 14 -19.92 -16.81 24.69
N GLY A 15 -20.98 -16.00 24.77
CA GLY A 15 -21.01 -14.65 24.21
C GLY A 15 -19.98 -13.73 24.85
N GLY A 16 -19.83 -13.78 26.18
CA GLY A 16 -18.81 -13.01 26.91
C GLY A 16 -17.39 -13.44 26.55
N VAL A 17 -17.11 -14.74 26.52
CA VAL A 17 -15.82 -15.29 26.09
C VAL A 17 -15.51 -14.90 24.64
N GLY A 18 -16.49 -15.02 23.74
CA GLY A 18 -16.35 -14.60 22.34
C GLY A 18 -16.05 -13.11 22.19
N ALA A 19 -16.72 -12.26 22.97
CA ALA A 19 -16.49 -10.81 22.97
C ALA A 19 -15.09 -10.45 23.48
N VAL A 20 -14.64 -11.08 24.57
CA VAL A 20 -13.28 -10.89 25.10
C VAL A 20 -12.22 -11.38 24.11
N ALA A 21 -12.39 -12.58 23.55
CA ALA A 21 -11.50 -13.11 22.54
C ALA A 21 -11.43 -12.19 21.31
N GLY A 22 -12.58 -11.71 20.82
CA GLY A 22 -12.65 -10.75 19.72
C GLY A 22 -11.94 -9.42 20.03
N TRP A 23 -12.10 -8.89 21.25
CA TRP A 23 -11.40 -7.67 21.68
C TRP A 23 -9.88 -7.84 21.74
N VAL A 24 -9.41 -8.97 22.27
CA VAL A 24 -7.98 -9.27 22.36
C VAL A 24 -7.37 -9.52 20.98
N LEU A 25 -8.04 -10.32 20.14
CA LEU A 25 -7.56 -10.63 18.78
C LEU A 25 -7.61 -9.41 17.85
N SER A 26 -8.49 -8.45 18.11
CA SER A 26 -8.55 -7.18 17.38
C SER A 26 -7.70 -6.07 18.02
N ALA A 27 -6.77 -6.42 18.90
CA ALA A 27 -5.82 -5.47 19.44
C ALA A 27 -4.78 -5.04 18.40
N PRO A 28 -4.42 -3.75 18.34
CA PRO A 28 -3.24 -3.33 17.59
C PRO A 28 -1.99 -4.02 18.13
N VAL A 29 -1.18 -4.54 17.21
CA VAL A 29 0.10 -5.18 17.51
C VAL A 29 1.21 -4.33 16.91
N THR A 30 2.15 -3.91 17.74
CA THR A 30 3.35 -3.16 17.34
C THR A 30 4.50 -4.09 17.02
N LEU A 31 5.55 -3.54 16.42
CA LEU A 31 6.80 -4.25 16.15
C LEU A 31 7.48 -4.68 17.45
N ASP A 32 8.09 -5.86 17.43
CA ASP A 32 8.95 -6.33 18.52
C ASP A 32 10.30 -5.60 18.52
N ARG A 33 11.03 -5.73 19.64
CA ARG A 33 12.32 -5.07 19.83
C ARG A 33 13.39 -5.52 18.83
N GLU A 34 13.35 -6.76 18.35
CA GLU A 34 14.34 -7.27 17.40
C GLU A 34 14.16 -6.60 16.04
N THR A 35 12.91 -6.42 15.60
CA THR A 35 12.58 -5.71 14.37
C THR A 35 12.91 -4.22 14.47
N LEU A 36 12.61 -3.58 15.61
CA LEU A 36 12.98 -2.17 15.85
C LEU A 36 14.50 -1.96 15.84
N ALA A 37 15.29 -2.91 16.36
CA ALA A 37 16.74 -2.84 16.30
C ALA A 37 17.31 -2.88 14.87
N LYS A 38 16.55 -3.40 13.90
CA LYS A 38 16.94 -3.48 12.47
C LYS A 38 16.66 -2.18 11.69
N LEU A 39 16.03 -1.17 12.29
CA LEU A 39 15.75 0.11 11.62
C LEU A 39 17.04 0.86 11.26
N GLY A 40 18.11 0.67 12.03
CA GLY A 40 19.40 1.32 11.79
C GLY A 40 19.37 2.85 11.99
N PRO A 41 20.50 3.53 11.72
CA PRO A 41 20.61 4.99 11.89
C PRO A 41 19.91 5.81 10.79
N GLY A 42 19.59 5.18 9.66
CA GLY A 42 19.03 5.82 8.48
C GLY A 42 20.05 6.62 7.66
N ASP A 43 19.79 6.71 6.36
CA ASP A 43 20.53 7.48 5.37
C ASP A 43 19.55 8.16 4.41
N ALA A 44 19.57 9.49 4.36
CA ALA A 44 18.61 10.25 3.58
C ALA A 44 18.74 10.02 2.06
N ALA A 45 19.92 9.68 1.54
CA ALA A 45 20.10 9.42 0.11
C ALA A 45 19.44 8.08 -0.28
N ARG A 46 19.61 7.03 0.54
CA ARG A 46 18.86 5.77 0.37
C ARG A 46 17.37 5.96 0.65
N GLY A 47 17.03 6.81 1.62
CA GLY A 47 15.66 7.16 1.96
C GLY A 47 14.91 7.85 0.83
N LYS A 48 15.60 8.69 0.04
CA LYS A 48 15.04 9.32 -1.16
C LYS A 48 14.53 8.26 -2.14
N ARG A 49 15.30 7.19 -2.37
CA ARG A 49 14.87 6.07 -3.23
C ARG A 49 13.58 5.42 -2.70
N ILE A 50 13.50 5.16 -1.40
CA ILE A 50 12.30 4.55 -0.78
C ILE A 50 11.09 5.49 -0.80
N PHE A 51 11.31 6.80 -0.64
CA PHE A 51 10.26 7.81 -0.73
C PHE A 51 9.57 7.82 -2.10
N TYR A 52 10.36 7.76 -3.18
CA TYR A 52 9.81 7.67 -4.53
C TYR A 52 9.26 6.28 -4.84
N ALA A 53 9.94 5.21 -4.42
CA ALA A 53 9.40 3.85 -4.58
C ALA A 53 8.03 3.73 -3.89
N GLY A 54 7.88 4.30 -2.68
CA GLY A 54 6.64 4.38 -1.90
C GLY A 54 5.53 5.24 -2.50
N GLY A 55 5.85 6.08 -3.48
CA GLY A 55 4.89 7.02 -4.06
C GLY A 55 4.33 8.01 -3.03
N CYS A 56 5.11 8.44 -2.03
CA CYS A 56 4.61 9.28 -0.93
C CYS A 56 3.90 10.55 -1.43
N THR A 57 4.40 11.14 -2.54
CA THR A 57 3.80 12.33 -3.15
C THR A 57 2.46 12.06 -3.85
N SER A 58 2.16 10.81 -4.23
CA SER A 58 0.90 10.48 -4.92
C SER A 58 -0.33 10.74 -4.05
N CYS A 59 -0.17 10.61 -2.73
CA CYS A 59 -1.27 10.79 -1.76
C CYS A 59 -1.07 12.01 -0.86
N HIS A 60 0.19 12.30 -0.47
CA HIS A 60 0.46 13.32 0.54
C HIS A 60 0.83 14.68 -0.05
N ALA A 61 1.15 14.79 -1.34
CA ALA A 61 1.36 16.11 -1.93
C ALA A 61 0.08 16.95 -1.84
N LYS A 62 0.23 18.28 -1.75
CA LYS A 62 -0.91 19.19 -1.82
C LYS A 62 -1.64 18.95 -3.15
N PRO A 63 -2.98 18.72 -3.16
CA PRO A 63 -3.71 18.55 -4.41
C PRO A 63 -3.46 19.69 -5.39
N GLY A 64 -3.16 19.36 -6.65
CA GLY A 64 -2.82 20.32 -7.70
C GLY A 64 -1.41 20.92 -7.63
N SER A 65 -0.57 20.54 -6.66
CA SER A 65 0.82 20.98 -6.59
C SER A 65 1.71 20.34 -7.66
N GLN A 66 2.73 21.09 -8.08
CA GLN A 66 3.69 20.69 -9.10
C GLN A 66 5.11 21.00 -8.65
N GLY A 67 6.10 20.33 -9.25
CA GLY A 67 7.51 20.46 -8.88
C GLY A 67 7.75 20.24 -7.38
N ASP A 68 8.66 21.02 -6.80
CA ASP A 68 9.09 20.89 -5.41
C ASP A 68 7.96 21.14 -4.40
N ALA A 69 6.88 21.84 -4.79
CA ALA A 69 5.73 22.05 -3.91
C ALA A 69 5.05 20.73 -3.52
N ARG A 70 5.26 19.65 -4.30
CA ARG A 70 4.78 18.31 -3.96
C ARG A 70 5.46 17.74 -2.71
N LEU A 71 6.66 18.21 -2.38
CA LEU A 71 7.44 17.78 -1.20
C LEU A 71 6.96 18.42 0.12
N GLN A 72 5.94 19.28 0.08
CA GLN A 72 5.34 19.85 1.30
C GLN A 72 4.50 18.84 2.10
N LEU A 73 4.05 17.76 1.45
CA LEU A 73 3.39 16.60 2.08
C LEU A 73 2.21 16.92 3.03
N VAL A 74 1.41 17.93 2.72
CA VAL A 74 0.28 18.39 3.56
C VAL A 74 -0.96 17.47 3.54
N GLY A 75 -0.99 16.48 2.66
CA GLY A 75 -2.13 15.57 2.49
C GLY A 75 -3.36 16.23 1.86
N GLY A 76 -4.52 15.65 2.12
CA GLY A 76 -5.80 16.23 1.70
C GLY A 76 -6.36 15.73 0.36
N LEU A 77 -5.73 14.75 -0.29
CA LEU A 77 -6.31 14.09 -1.45
C LEU A 77 -7.56 13.27 -1.04
N GLU A 78 -8.71 13.51 -1.65
CA GLU A 78 -9.91 12.71 -1.38
C GLU A 78 -9.92 11.44 -2.23
N LEU A 79 -9.80 10.29 -1.56
CA LEU A 79 -9.93 8.96 -2.17
C LEU A 79 -11.36 8.45 -1.91
N LYS A 80 -12.22 8.59 -2.91
CA LYS A 80 -13.63 8.17 -2.82
C LYS A 80 -13.75 6.70 -3.15
N THR A 81 -14.31 5.92 -2.23
CA THR A 81 -14.49 4.48 -2.38
C THR A 81 -15.93 4.08 -2.04
N PRO A 82 -16.37 2.84 -2.36
CA PRO A 82 -17.64 2.33 -1.88
C PRO A 82 -17.80 2.29 -0.36
N PHE A 83 -16.69 2.32 0.40
CA PHE A 83 -16.68 2.31 1.86
C PHE A 83 -16.78 3.72 2.49
N GLY A 84 -16.64 4.76 1.67
CA GLY A 84 -16.55 6.17 2.09
C GLY A 84 -15.32 6.87 1.52
N THR A 85 -15.03 8.05 2.06
CA THR A 85 -13.90 8.89 1.62
C THR A 85 -12.74 8.75 2.59
N PHE A 86 -11.58 8.35 2.06
CA PHE A 86 -10.31 8.40 2.78
C PHE A 86 -9.56 9.68 2.41
N VAL A 87 -8.88 10.26 3.40
CA VAL A 87 -8.07 11.47 3.22
C VAL A 87 -6.70 11.23 3.86
N PRO A 88 -5.62 11.16 3.06
CA PRO A 88 -4.26 11.05 3.59
C PRO A 88 -3.93 12.25 4.49
N PRO A 89 -3.33 12.02 5.67
CA PRO A 89 -2.98 13.07 6.60
C PRO A 89 -1.80 13.91 6.09
N ASN A 90 -1.55 15.03 6.78
CA ASN A 90 -0.29 15.76 6.66
C ASN A 90 0.84 14.90 7.25
N ILE A 91 1.90 14.66 6.47
CA ILE A 91 3.11 13.96 6.90
C ILE A 91 4.38 14.82 6.74
N SER A 92 4.20 16.14 6.68
CA SER A 92 5.30 17.10 6.72
C SER A 92 6.04 17.05 8.06
N GLN A 93 7.16 17.78 8.16
CA GLN A 93 7.90 17.90 9.43
C GLN A 93 7.28 18.87 10.44
N ASP A 94 6.04 19.31 10.25
CA ASP A 94 5.34 20.05 11.30
C ASP A 94 5.17 19.17 12.55
N PRO A 95 5.54 19.64 13.76
CA PRO A 95 5.53 18.84 14.97
C PRO A 95 4.13 18.60 15.55
N ARG A 96 3.10 19.35 15.12
CA ARG A 96 1.73 19.24 15.65
C ARG A 96 0.77 18.61 14.65
N ASP A 97 0.82 19.06 13.41
CA ASP A 97 -0.10 18.65 12.35
C ASP A 97 0.48 17.57 11.45
N GLY A 98 1.82 17.41 11.43
CA GLY A 98 2.55 16.42 10.66
C GLY A 98 3.20 15.32 11.51
N ILE A 99 4.30 14.76 11.01
CA ILE A 99 5.10 13.71 11.68
C ILE A 99 6.38 14.27 12.33
N GLY A 100 6.50 15.59 12.48
CA GLY A 100 7.71 16.23 13.00
C GLY A 100 8.14 15.72 14.37
N ALA A 101 7.17 15.37 15.23
CA ALA A 101 7.40 14.83 16.57
C ALA A 101 7.49 13.29 16.64
N TRP A 102 7.26 12.57 15.54
CA TRP A 102 7.29 11.11 15.53
C TRP A 102 8.72 10.57 15.66
N SER A 103 8.87 9.49 16.41
CA SER A 103 10.08 8.66 16.41
C SER A 103 10.16 7.80 15.14
N VAL A 104 11.31 7.19 14.89
CA VAL A 104 11.44 6.19 13.80
C VAL A 104 10.57 4.95 14.08
N GLU A 105 10.38 4.59 15.35
CA GLU A 105 9.52 3.46 15.76
C GLU A 105 8.05 3.73 15.43
N ASP A 106 7.60 4.97 15.60
CA ASP A 106 6.25 5.40 15.22
C ASP A 106 6.03 5.24 13.72
N LEU A 107 6.98 5.70 12.90
CA LEU A 107 6.91 5.52 11.45
C LEU A 107 6.91 4.03 11.07
N ALA A 108 7.76 3.23 11.71
CA ALA A 108 7.85 1.80 11.44
C ALA A 108 6.57 1.05 11.82
N ASN A 109 5.95 1.36 12.96
CA ASN A 109 4.67 0.79 13.35
C ASN A 109 3.55 1.22 12.39
N ALA A 110 3.56 2.47 11.94
CA ALA A 110 2.62 2.94 10.94
C ALA A 110 2.77 2.15 9.63
N MET A 111 3.97 2.07 9.07
CA MET A 111 4.21 1.46 7.77
C MET A 111 4.11 -0.06 7.80
N LEU A 112 4.75 -0.74 8.75
CA LEU A 112 4.85 -2.21 8.75
C LEU A 112 3.67 -2.90 9.44
N LYS A 113 2.97 -2.20 10.35
CA LYS A 113 1.87 -2.76 11.13
C LYS A 113 0.56 -2.00 10.96
N GLY A 114 0.55 -0.82 10.33
CA GLY A 114 -0.66 0.01 10.22
C GLY A 114 -1.15 0.50 11.57
N VAL A 115 -0.26 0.82 12.51
CA VAL A 115 -0.61 1.25 13.88
C VAL A 115 -0.12 2.68 14.11
N SER A 116 -0.98 3.56 14.62
CA SER A 116 -0.63 4.94 14.96
C SER A 116 0.23 5.00 16.23
N PRO A 117 0.91 6.14 16.49
CA PRO A 117 1.61 6.36 17.77
C PRO A 117 0.71 6.22 19.01
N SER A 118 -0.58 6.53 18.85
CA SER A 118 -1.60 6.38 19.90
C SER A 118 -2.15 4.96 20.04
N GLY A 119 -1.65 3.99 19.26
CA GLY A 119 -2.11 2.60 19.31
C GLY A 119 -3.45 2.38 18.60
N GLU A 120 -3.80 3.17 17.59
CA GLU A 120 -5.00 2.95 16.77
C GLU A 120 -4.67 2.23 15.47
N HIS A 121 -5.61 1.44 14.94
CA HIS A 121 -5.47 0.89 13.59
C HIS A 121 -5.63 2.00 12.54
N PHE A 122 -4.65 2.11 11.63
CA PHE A 122 -4.87 2.75 10.34
C PHE A 122 -5.76 1.88 9.45
N TYR A 123 -6.51 2.52 8.56
CA TYR A 123 -7.26 1.85 7.51
C TYR A 123 -6.33 1.38 6.40
N PRO A 124 -6.64 0.25 5.73
CA PRO A 124 -5.78 -0.33 4.69
C PRO A 124 -5.68 0.51 3.40
N ALA A 125 -6.40 1.64 3.31
CA ALA A 125 -6.13 2.68 2.31
C ALA A 125 -4.70 3.26 2.44
N PHE A 126 -4.12 3.21 3.65
CA PHE A 126 -2.68 3.30 3.81
C PHE A 126 -2.08 1.91 3.56
N PRO A 127 -1.25 1.68 2.53
CA PRO A 127 -0.94 0.35 2.01
C PRO A 127 0.10 -0.41 2.86
N TYR A 128 -0.08 -0.41 4.18
CA TYR A 128 0.76 -1.12 5.14
C TYR A 128 0.79 -2.64 4.91
N ALA A 129 -0.21 -3.21 4.23
CA ALA A 129 -0.23 -4.63 3.87
C ALA A 129 0.83 -4.98 2.81
N SER A 130 1.19 -4.02 1.95
CA SER A 130 2.32 -4.11 1.04
C SER A 130 3.62 -3.72 1.74
N TYR A 131 3.63 -2.61 2.48
CA TYR A 131 4.82 -2.18 3.22
C TYR A 131 5.31 -3.17 4.27
N ALA A 132 4.47 -4.07 4.77
CA ALA A 132 4.89 -5.16 5.66
C ALA A 132 6.01 -6.05 5.08
N ARG A 133 6.20 -6.04 3.74
CA ARG A 133 7.30 -6.72 3.04
C ARG A 133 8.59 -5.89 2.93
N MET A 134 8.60 -4.65 3.45
CA MET A 134 9.77 -3.79 3.42
C MET A 134 10.82 -4.22 4.45
N ASN A 135 12.10 -3.98 4.12
CA ASN A 135 13.17 -4.18 5.09
C ASN A 135 13.07 -3.09 6.16
N PRO A 136 13.19 -3.42 7.47
CA PRO A 136 13.15 -2.40 8.52
C PRO A 136 14.19 -1.28 8.32
N ALA A 137 15.39 -1.59 7.83
CA ALA A 137 16.43 -0.59 7.55
C ALA A 137 15.99 0.47 6.53
N ASP A 138 15.18 0.11 5.54
CA ASP A 138 14.65 1.04 4.54
C ASP A 138 13.65 2.03 5.15
N ILE A 139 12.99 1.66 6.27
CA ILE A 139 12.14 2.57 7.04
C ILE A 139 13.00 3.61 7.79
N GLY A 140 14.13 3.19 8.34
CA GLY A 140 15.09 4.11 8.96
C GLY A 140 15.67 5.10 7.93
N ASP A 141 16.04 4.60 6.75
CA ASP A 141 16.49 5.43 5.64
C ASP A 141 15.39 6.41 5.19
N LEU A 142 14.16 5.93 4.98
CA LEU A 142 13.01 6.79 4.65
C LEU A 142 12.76 7.85 5.71
N TYR A 143 12.81 7.49 7.00
CA TYR A 143 12.67 8.44 8.10
C TYR A 143 13.71 9.55 8.02
N ALA A 144 14.98 9.20 7.78
CA ALA A 144 16.06 10.16 7.62
C ALA A 144 15.80 11.13 6.45
N PHE A 145 15.30 10.64 5.32
CA PHE A 145 14.93 11.51 4.19
C PHE A 145 13.73 12.41 4.51
N LEU A 146 12.66 11.87 5.11
CA LEU A 146 11.49 12.65 5.50
C LEU A 146 11.87 13.79 6.44
N LYS A 147 12.84 13.59 7.35
CA LYS A 147 13.38 14.64 8.24
C LYS A 147 14.04 15.81 7.52
N THR A 148 14.44 15.65 6.26
CA THR A 148 15.00 16.74 5.45
C THR A 148 13.94 17.60 4.74
N LEU A 149 12.68 17.15 4.74
CA LEU A 149 11.59 17.81 4.03
C LEU A 149 10.98 18.97 4.83
N PRO A 150 10.28 19.92 4.17
CA PRO A 150 9.70 21.08 4.84
C PRO A 150 8.71 20.71 5.95
N ALA A 151 8.66 21.56 6.97
CA ALA A 151 7.57 21.58 7.94
C ALA A 151 6.46 22.50 7.44
N VAL A 152 5.23 21.99 7.31
CA VAL A 152 4.08 22.77 6.84
C VAL A 152 2.89 22.51 7.75
N ALA A 153 2.47 23.54 8.48
CA ALA A 153 1.31 23.48 9.36
C ALA A 153 0.00 23.31 8.57
N GLY A 154 -1.00 22.73 9.21
CA GLY A 154 -2.33 22.50 8.65
C GLY A 154 -2.74 21.04 8.74
N LYS A 155 -3.85 20.78 9.41
CA LYS A 155 -4.43 19.45 9.53
C LYS A 155 -5.30 19.14 8.31
N ALA A 156 -5.00 18.05 7.61
CA ALA A 156 -5.88 17.51 6.57
C ALA A 156 -7.22 17.06 7.18
N ALA A 157 -8.28 17.06 6.37
CA ALA A 157 -9.57 16.53 6.80
C ALA A 157 -9.45 15.05 7.23
N GLY A 158 -10.30 14.63 8.16
CA GLY A 158 -10.38 13.22 8.56
C GLY A 158 -11.14 12.37 7.53
N ASN A 159 -11.00 11.05 7.63
CA ASN A 159 -11.80 10.12 6.84
C ASN A 159 -13.29 10.26 7.16
N SER A 160 -14.14 10.06 6.16
CA SER A 160 -15.61 10.01 6.29
C SER A 160 -16.10 8.64 5.83
N LEU A 161 -16.33 7.73 6.79
CA LEU A 161 -16.70 6.34 6.53
C LEU A 161 -18.06 6.03 7.16
N GLY A 162 -18.90 5.29 6.42
CA GLY A 162 -20.19 4.82 6.91
C GLY A 162 -20.05 3.67 7.91
N PHE A 163 -21.09 3.45 8.72
CA PHE A 163 -21.18 2.23 9.51
C PHE A 163 -21.28 1.00 8.57
N PRO A 164 -20.60 -0.13 8.87
CA PRO A 164 -19.77 -0.40 10.06
C PRO A 164 -18.28 -0.05 9.93
N PHE A 165 -17.84 0.51 8.80
CA PHE A 165 -16.43 0.77 8.49
C PHE A 165 -15.78 1.87 9.36
N ASN A 166 -16.58 2.68 10.05
CA ASN A 166 -16.08 3.62 11.06
C ASN A 166 -15.58 2.94 12.36
N ILE A 167 -15.82 1.64 12.56
CA ILE A 167 -15.35 0.90 13.74
C ILE A 167 -13.97 0.28 13.48
N ARG A 168 -12.91 0.95 13.93
CA ARG A 168 -11.50 0.53 13.69
C ARG A 168 -11.12 -0.84 14.24
N ARG A 169 -11.84 -1.38 15.23
CA ARG A 169 -11.57 -2.74 15.76
C ARG A 169 -11.76 -3.83 14.70
N GLY A 170 -12.67 -3.65 13.74
CA GLY A 170 -12.80 -4.58 12.61
C GLY A 170 -11.51 -4.73 11.80
N ILE A 171 -10.68 -3.67 11.77
CA ILE A 171 -9.38 -3.70 11.07
C ILE A 171 -8.38 -4.64 11.76
N GLY A 172 -8.45 -4.81 13.08
CA GLY A 172 -7.61 -5.79 13.77
C GLY A 172 -7.85 -7.21 13.25
N LEU A 173 -9.13 -7.60 13.10
CA LEU A 173 -9.50 -8.89 12.52
C LEU A 173 -9.15 -8.98 11.04
N TRP A 174 -9.34 -7.90 10.28
CA TRP A 174 -8.91 -7.83 8.87
C TRP A 174 -7.41 -8.08 8.72
N LYS A 175 -6.58 -7.50 9.59
CA LYS A 175 -5.13 -7.70 9.57
C LYS A 175 -4.73 -9.16 9.81
N LEU A 176 -5.47 -9.92 10.62
CA LEU A 176 -5.20 -11.36 10.81
C LEU A 176 -5.33 -12.17 9.51
N LEU A 177 -6.14 -11.69 8.56
CA LEU A 177 -6.36 -12.36 7.28
C LEU A 177 -5.40 -11.87 6.18
N TYR A 178 -5.07 -10.58 6.17
CA TYR A 178 -4.41 -9.94 5.02
C TYR A 178 -3.03 -9.33 5.30
N LEU A 179 -2.67 -9.06 6.56
CA LEU A 179 -1.36 -8.50 6.90
C LEU A 179 -0.32 -9.63 6.94
N SER A 180 0.64 -9.59 6.02
CA SER A 180 1.70 -10.59 5.93
C SER A 180 2.95 -9.96 5.34
N ASP A 181 4.09 -10.26 5.97
CA ASP A 181 5.45 -9.93 5.51
C ASP A 181 6.00 -10.92 4.48
N GLN A 182 5.26 -11.99 4.20
CA GLN A 182 5.64 -12.99 3.21
C GLN A 182 5.45 -12.43 1.80
N PRO A 183 6.31 -12.85 0.85
CA PRO A 183 6.17 -12.46 -0.55
C PRO A 183 4.81 -12.92 -1.11
N ALA A 184 4.25 -12.11 -2.01
CA ALA A 184 3.06 -12.47 -2.77
C ALA A 184 3.36 -13.59 -3.78
N VAL A 185 4.53 -13.54 -4.42
CA VAL A 185 5.02 -14.58 -5.32
C VAL A 185 6.29 -15.23 -4.75
N ALA A 186 6.20 -16.53 -4.51
CA ALA A 186 7.35 -17.35 -4.13
C ALA A 186 8.18 -17.70 -5.37
N PHE A 187 9.49 -17.55 -5.27
CA PHE A 187 10.44 -18.04 -6.25
C PHE A 187 11.36 -19.09 -5.62
N PRO A 188 11.84 -20.08 -6.39
CA PRO A 188 12.90 -20.97 -5.94
C PRO A 188 14.14 -20.19 -5.52
N GLU A 189 14.90 -20.73 -4.56
CA GLU A 189 16.22 -20.20 -4.21
C GLU A 189 17.13 -20.16 -5.46
N GLY A 190 17.91 -19.08 -5.61
CA GLY A 190 18.83 -18.90 -6.73
C GLY A 190 18.27 -18.19 -7.98
N LYS A 191 17.08 -17.56 -7.92
CA LYS A 191 16.65 -16.60 -8.96
C LYS A 191 17.69 -15.46 -9.10
N PRO A 192 17.89 -14.92 -10.33
CA PRO A 192 18.80 -13.79 -10.53
C PRO A 192 18.45 -12.59 -9.66
N ASP A 193 19.48 -11.92 -9.13
CA ASP A 193 19.36 -10.74 -8.26
C ASP A 193 18.37 -9.66 -8.78
N PRO A 194 18.30 -9.34 -10.09
CA PRO A 194 17.35 -8.35 -10.59
C PRO A 194 15.87 -8.70 -10.34
N VAL A 195 15.49 -9.98 -10.44
CA VAL A 195 14.10 -10.42 -10.21
C VAL A 195 13.74 -10.27 -8.73
N MET A 196 14.68 -10.57 -7.83
CA MET A 196 14.47 -10.45 -6.39
C MET A 196 14.40 -8.99 -5.94
N ALA A 197 15.24 -8.12 -6.51
CA ALA A 197 15.16 -6.68 -6.30
C ALA A 197 13.84 -6.09 -6.85
N GLY A 198 13.40 -6.57 -8.01
CA GLY A 198 12.11 -6.19 -8.60
C GLY A 198 10.94 -6.63 -7.74
N ARG A 199 10.96 -7.87 -7.23
CA ARG A 199 9.96 -8.37 -6.30
C ARG A 199 9.83 -7.47 -5.09
N TYR A 200 10.97 -7.11 -4.49
CA TYR A 200 10.99 -6.19 -3.36
C TYR A 200 10.27 -4.90 -3.72
N LEU A 201 10.68 -4.22 -4.79
CA LEU A 201 10.10 -2.95 -5.23
C LEU A 201 8.60 -3.05 -5.55
N VAL A 202 8.15 -4.11 -6.24
CA VAL A 202 6.77 -4.25 -6.69
C VAL A 202 5.82 -4.68 -5.57
N GLU A 203 6.22 -5.64 -4.74
CA GLU A 203 5.36 -6.20 -3.68
C GLU A 203 5.41 -5.41 -2.37
N GLY A 204 6.47 -4.64 -2.16
CA GLY A 204 6.76 -3.87 -0.96
C GLY A 204 6.47 -2.37 -1.14
N PRO A 205 7.51 -1.52 -1.26
CA PRO A 205 7.34 -0.07 -1.30
C PRO A 205 6.53 0.41 -2.50
N GLY A 206 6.66 -0.19 -3.68
CA GLY A 206 5.90 0.19 -4.88
C GLY A 206 4.43 -0.21 -4.85
N HIS A 207 4.04 -1.10 -3.92
CA HIS A 207 2.66 -1.51 -3.63
C HIS A 207 1.77 -1.76 -4.86
N CYS A 208 2.36 -2.22 -5.99
CA CYS A 208 1.65 -2.28 -7.27
C CYS A 208 0.42 -3.21 -7.19
N GLY A 209 0.50 -4.21 -6.31
CA GLY A 209 -0.59 -5.12 -6.01
C GLY A 209 -1.85 -4.46 -5.46
N GLU A 210 -1.76 -3.27 -4.86
CA GLU A 210 -2.93 -2.58 -4.28
C GLU A 210 -3.89 -2.07 -5.36
N CYS A 211 -3.39 -1.77 -6.56
CA CYS A 211 -4.20 -1.34 -7.71
C CYS A 211 -4.38 -2.46 -8.73
N HIS A 212 -3.33 -3.23 -9.01
CA HIS A 212 -3.31 -4.22 -10.09
C HIS A 212 -3.80 -5.61 -9.67
N THR A 213 -4.30 -5.81 -8.45
CA THR A 213 -4.83 -7.11 -8.01
C THR A 213 -6.32 -6.99 -7.65
N PRO A 214 -7.19 -7.91 -8.10
CA PRO A 214 -8.59 -7.94 -7.67
C PRO A 214 -8.72 -8.03 -6.16
N ARG A 215 -9.81 -7.49 -5.62
CA ARG A 215 -10.14 -7.56 -4.21
C ARG A 215 -11.33 -8.46 -3.94
N ASP A 216 -11.36 -9.06 -2.76
CA ASP A 216 -12.52 -9.80 -2.26
C ASP A 216 -13.54 -8.86 -1.58
N LEU A 217 -14.64 -9.44 -1.07
CA LEU A 217 -15.71 -8.68 -0.41
C LEU A 217 -15.28 -7.99 0.89
N ALA A 218 -14.18 -8.42 1.51
CA ALA A 218 -13.61 -7.78 2.68
C ALA A 218 -12.57 -6.70 2.31
N GLY A 219 -12.38 -6.42 1.01
CA GLY A 219 -11.46 -5.42 0.49
C GLY A 219 -9.99 -5.86 0.49
N GLY A 220 -9.70 -7.12 0.81
CA GLY A 220 -8.35 -7.67 0.73
C GLY A 220 -7.98 -8.09 -0.69
N THR A 221 -6.69 -8.02 -1.04
CA THR A 221 -6.19 -8.45 -2.36
C THR A 221 -6.26 -9.98 -2.49
N LYS A 222 -6.75 -10.47 -3.63
CA LYS A 222 -6.78 -11.90 -3.95
C LYS A 222 -5.42 -12.36 -4.46
N LYS A 223 -4.58 -12.93 -3.59
CA LYS A 223 -3.20 -13.33 -3.92
C LYS A 223 -3.09 -14.36 -5.06
N ASN A 224 -4.12 -15.17 -5.30
CA ASN A 224 -4.17 -16.12 -6.41
C ASN A 224 -4.48 -15.47 -7.78
N GLU A 225 -4.79 -14.17 -7.80
CA GLU A 225 -5.01 -13.34 -9.00
C GLU A 225 -4.00 -12.17 -9.00
N TRP A 226 -2.81 -12.38 -8.43
CA TRP A 226 -1.80 -11.35 -8.22
C TRP A 226 -1.46 -10.62 -9.52
N LEU A 227 -1.61 -9.29 -9.50
CA LEU A 227 -1.30 -8.40 -10.63
C LEU A 227 -2.12 -8.61 -11.91
N ALA A 228 -3.21 -9.37 -11.82
CA ALA A 228 -4.11 -9.67 -12.94
C ALA A 228 -4.98 -8.49 -13.44
N GLY A 229 -4.80 -7.30 -12.88
CA GLY A 229 -5.64 -6.13 -13.09
C GLY A 229 -6.91 -6.16 -12.24
N ALA A 230 -7.58 -5.01 -12.10
CA ALA A 230 -8.78 -4.89 -11.26
C ALA A 230 -9.72 -3.79 -11.74
N VAL A 231 -10.96 -3.81 -11.24
CA VAL A 231 -11.80 -2.60 -11.28
C VAL A 231 -11.17 -1.57 -10.35
N ALA A 232 -11.06 -0.31 -10.80
CA ALA A 232 -10.46 0.73 -9.99
C ALA A 232 -11.20 0.88 -8.65
N ALA A 233 -10.46 1.04 -7.54
CA ALA A 233 -11.02 1.17 -6.20
C ALA A 233 -11.94 2.39 -6.05
N GLU A 234 -11.75 3.41 -6.89
CA GLU A 234 -12.57 4.61 -7.01
C GLU A 234 -13.93 4.36 -7.71
N GLY A 235 -14.15 3.14 -8.20
CA GLY A 235 -15.42 2.69 -8.80
C GLY A 235 -15.54 2.96 -10.31
N ASN A 236 -14.68 3.79 -10.89
CA ASN A 236 -14.69 4.13 -12.31
C ASN A 236 -13.41 3.67 -13.01
N GLY A 237 -13.56 2.88 -14.08
CA GLY A 237 -12.44 2.44 -14.90
C GLY A 237 -11.81 1.13 -14.44
N VAL A 238 -10.73 0.78 -15.12
CA VAL A 238 -10.04 -0.49 -14.98
C VAL A 238 -8.57 -0.21 -14.80
N VAL A 239 -7.96 -0.90 -13.84
CA VAL A 239 -6.51 -0.99 -13.68
C VAL A 239 -6.05 -2.22 -14.47
N PRO A 240 -5.12 -2.07 -15.42
CA PRO A 240 -4.79 -3.14 -16.36
C PRO A 240 -4.07 -4.31 -15.68
N ASN A 241 -4.12 -5.46 -16.34
CA ASN A 241 -3.29 -6.62 -16.00
C ASN A 241 -1.83 -6.29 -16.29
N ILE A 242 -0.93 -6.56 -15.35
CA ILE A 242 0.52 -6.33 -15.53
C ILE A 242 1.34 -7.63 -15.41
N THR A 243 0.68 -8.79 -15.53
CA THR A 243 1.36 -10.08 -15.71
C THR A 243 1.70 -10.32 -17.19
N SER A 244 2.52 -11.33 -17.49
CA SER A 244 2.87 -11.68 -18.88
C SER A 244 1.80 -12.50 -19.63
N GLY A 245 0.54 -12.47 -19.17
CA GLY A 245 -0.58 -13.16 -19.81
C GLY A 245 -1.29 -12.35 -20.90
N GLU A 246 -2.27 -12.98 -21.55
CA GLU A 246 -3.14 -12.31 -22.53
C GLU A 246 -3.86 -11.12 -21.89
N GLY A 247 -3.78 -9.95 -22.54
CA GLY A 247 -4.32 -8.69 -22.01
C GLY A 247 -3.45 -8.00 -20.96
N GLY A 248 -2.27 -8.55 -20.67
CA GLY A 248 -1.22 -7.93 -19.85
C GLY A 248 0.02 -7.51 -20.65
N LEU A 249 1.19 -7.69 -20.07
CA LEU A 249 2.49 -7.25 -20.61
C LEU A 249 3.18 -8.33 -21.47
N ALA A 250 2.42 -9.23 -22.10
CA ALA A 250 2.99 -10.31 -22.92
C ALA A 250 3.87 -9.76 -24.06
N GLU A 251 3.35 -8.78 -24.80
CA GLU A 251 3.98 -8.16 -25.96
C GLU A 251 5.06 -7.12 -25.61
N TRP A 252 5.13 -6.67 -24.35
CA TRP A 252 6.11 -5.68 -23.92
C TRP A 252 7.42 -6.37 -23.54
N SER A 253 8.54 -5.84 -24.04
CA SER A 253 9.87 -6.21 -23.57
C SER A 253 10.14 -5.62 -22.17
N GLU A 254 11.17 -6.11 -21.49
CA GLU A 254 11.60 -5.49 -20.21
C GLU A 254 12.02 -4.02 -20.41
N ALA A 255 12.62 -3.70 -21.56
CA ALA A 255 13.01 -2.33 -21.89
C ALA A 255 11.78 -1.44 -22.10
N ASP A 256 10.72 -1.95 -22.72
CA ASP A 256 9.45 -1.22 -22.88
C ASP A 256 8.83 -0.86 -21.54
N ILE A 257 8.83 -1.81 -20.60
CA ILE A 257 8.32 -1.58 -19.24
C ILE A 257 9.18 -0.52 -18.54
N ALA A 258 10.51 -0.65 -18.59
CA ALA A 258 11.40 0.32 -17.96
C ALA A 258 11.23 1.72 -18.56
N ASN A 259 11.10 1.83 -19.89
CA ASN A 259 10.86 3.09 -20.60
C ASN A 259 9.52 3.70 -20.24
N TYR A 260 8.46 2.89 -20.10
CA TYR A 260 7.16 3.36 -19.64
C TYR A 260 7.23 3.93 -18.22
N LEU A 261 7.92 3.24 -17.31
CA LEU A 261 8.09 3.73 -15.94
C LEU A 261 8.93 5.02 -15.88
N GLU A 262 9.84 5.22 -16.83
CA GLU A 262 10.67 6.43 -16.92
C GLU A 262 9.93 7.62 -17.57
N THR A 263 9.20 7.37 -18.66
CA THR A 263 8.70 8.43 -19.54
C THR A 263 7.18 8.60 -19.49
N GLY A 264 6.46 7.55 -19.10
CA GLY A 264 5.01 7.46 -19.19
C GLY A 264 4.47 7.13 -20.58
N PHE A 265 5.31 6.84 -21.57
CA PHE A 265 4.86 6.42 -22.90
C PHE A 265 4.83 4.90 -23.04
N THR A 266 3.77 4.39 -23.65
CA THR A 266 3.70 2.99 -24.08
C THR A 266 4.58 2.76 -25.32
N PRO A 267 4.87 1.51 -25.69
CA PRO A 267 5.61 1.19 -26.93
C PRO A 267 4.95 1.73 -28.20
N ASP A 268 3.63 1.89 -28.18
CA ASP A 268 2.83 2.45 -29.27
C ASP A 268 2.70 3.99 -29.18
N PHE A 269 3.49 4.64 -28.33
CA PHE A 269 3.52 6.10 -28.10
C PHE A 269 2.23 6.70 -27.51
N ASP A 270 1.36 5.88 -26.93
CA ASP A 270 0.27 6.36 -26.08
C ASP A 270 0.82 6.81 -24.72
N SER A 271 0.08 7.64 -23.98
CA SER A 271 0.52 8.21 -22.70
C SER A 271 -0.20 7.60 -21.50
N VAL A 272 0.52 7.49 -20.37
CA VAL A 272 -0.04 7.10 -19.08
C VAL A 272 -1.16 8.05 -18.68
N GLY A 273 -2.27 7.47 -18.19
CA GLY A 273 -3.45 8.21 -17.75
C GLY A 273 -3.90 7.84 -16.34
N GLY A 274 -4.84 8.63 -15.80
CA GLY A 274 -5.45 8.40 -14.50
C GLY A 274 -4.46 8.46 -13.33
N ALA A 275 -4.73 7.67 -12.28
CA ALA A 275 -3.90 7.63 -11.08
C ALA A 275 -2.46 7.11 -11.33
N MET A 276 -2.23 6.39 -12.45
CA MET A 276 -0.91 5.87 -12.80
C MET A 276 0.07 6.99 -13.20
N VAL A 277 -0.41 8.19 -13.55
CA VAL A 277 0.46 9.35 -13.86
C VAL A 277 1.33 9.73 -12.67
N ASP A 278 0.75 9.79 -11.46
CA ASP A 278 1.52 10.11 -10.26
C ASP A 278 2.47 8.96 -9.90
N VAL A 279 2.05 7.70 -10.06
CA VAL A 279 2.93 6.53 -9.84
C VAL A 279 4.14 6.61 -10.77
N GLN A 280 3.92 6.79 -12.07
CA GLN A 280 4.96 6.91 -13.07
C GLN A 280 5.93 8.05 -12.75
N ARG A 281 5.43 9.23 -12.36
CA ARG A 281 6.29 10.36 -11.96
C ARG A 281 7.23 10.00 -10.82
N ASN A 282 6.79 9.19 -9.85
CA ASN A 282 7.68 8.72 -8.81
C ASN A 282 8.66 7.64 -9.34
N MET A 283 8.22 6.75 -10.22
CA MET A 283 9.10 5.72 -10.82
C MET A 283 10.20 6.31 -11.71
N ALA A 284 9.95 7.47 -12.33
CA ALA A 284 10.95 8.23 -13.10
C ALA A 284 12.14 8.69 -12.24
N GLU A 285 11.94 8.89 -10.94
CA GLU A 285 12.98 9.30 -9.98
C GLU A 285 13.82 8.12 -9.46
N LEU A 286 13.40 6.88 -9.75
CA LEU A 286 14.21 5.69 -9.42
C LEU A 286 15.40 5.56 -10.36
N THR A 287 16.35 4.70 -9.99
CA THR A 287 17.49 4.43 -10.88
C THR A 287 17.04 3.59 -12.09
N PRO A 288 17.77 3.65 -13.22
CA PRO A 288 17.50 2.74 -14.34
C PRO A 288 17.55 1.26 -13.93
N GLN A 289 18.44 0.91 -12.98
CA GLN A 289 18.55 -0.44 -12.44
C GLN A 289 17.28 -0.86 -11.67
N ASP A 290 16.68 0.04 -10.90
CA ASP A 290 15.41 -0.24 -10.20
C ASP A 290 14.26 -0.47 -11.18
N ARG A 291 14.15 0.37 -12.22
CA ARG A 291 13.12 0.20 -13.26
C ARG A 291 13.31 -1.11 -14.02
N ALA A 292 14.55 -1.47 -14.35
CA ALA A 292 14.89 -2.75 -14.98
C ALA A 292 14.56 -3.94 -14.06
N ALA A 293 14.83 -3.83 -12.75
CA ALA A 293 14.49 -4.87 -11.78
C ALA A 293 12.97 -5.07 -11.70
N ILE A 294 12.18 -3.98 -11.64
CA ILE A 294 10.72 -4.02 -11.70
C ILE A 294 10.26 -4.76 -12.97
N ALA A 295 10.79 -4.39 -14.14
CA ALA A 295 10.46 -5.04 -15.40
C ALA A 295 10.78 -6.55 -15.39
N ALA A 296 11.97 -6.92 -14.92
CA ALA A 296 12.38 -8.32 -14.79
C ALA A 296 11.44 -9.13 -13.88
N TYR A 297 10.98 -8.55 -12.77
CA TYR A 297 9.99 -9.21 -11.91
C TYR A 297 8.63 -9.38 -12.61
N LEU A 298 8.11 -8.34 -13.27
CA LEU A 298 6.82 -8.41 -13.97
C LEU A 298 6.83 -9.42 -15.14
N LYS A 299 7.99 -9.64 -15.78
CA LYS A 299 8.16 -10.71 -16.77
C LYS A 299 8.35 -12.09 -16.15
N ALA A 300 8.78 -12.18 -14.89
CA ALA A 300 9.08 -13.44 -14.21
C ALA A 300 7.90 -14.03 -13.42
N ILE A 301 6.87 -13.27 -13.10
CA ILE A 301 5.68 -13.76 -12.38
C ILE A 301 4.78 -14.62 -13.28
N PRO A 302 4.00 -15.55 -12.70
CA PRO A 302 3.01 -16.31 -13.45
C PRO A 302 2.03 -15.40 -14.21
N ALA A 303 1.72 -15.78 -15.45
CA ALA A 303 0.66 -15.14 -16.21
C ALA A 303 -0.71 -15.45 -15.57
N HIS A 304 -1.55 -14.41 -15.46
CA HIS A 304 -2.94 -14.55 -15.06
C HIS A 304 -3.87 -14.00 -16.14
N PRO A 305 -5.04 -14.62 -16.38
CA PRO A 305 -6.11 -13.97 -17.15
C PRO A 305 -6.54 -12.66 -16.47
N ASN A 306 -7.12 -11.73 -17.24
CA ASN A 306 -7.60 -10.47 -16.69
C ASN A 306 -8.58 -10.68 -15.53
N GLY A 307 -8.28 -10.07 -14.39
CA GLY A 307 -9.09 -10.08 -13.16
C GLY A 307 -10.30 -9.14 -13.21
N TYR A 308 -10.57 -8.52 -14.35
CA TYR A 308 -11.73 -7.67 -14.62
C TYR A 308 -12.44 -8.16 -15.89
N PRO A 309 -13.78 -8.05 -15.97
CA PRO A 309 -14.50 -8.35 -17.20
C PRO A 309 -14.06 -7.38 -18.29
N ALA A 310 -13.75 -7.88 -19.49
CA ALA A 310 -13.46 -7.03 -20.64
C ALA A 310 -14.60 -6.00 -20.80
N ARG A 311 -14.27 -4.71 -20.94
CA ARG A 311 -15.29 -3.67 -21.21
C ARG A 311 -16.11 -4.17 -22.40
N LYS A 312 -17.41 -4.38 -22.21
CA LYS A 312 -18.32 -4.35 -23.37
C LYS A 312 -18.08 -2.98 -24.00
N LYS A 313 -17.56 -2.94 -25.23
CA LYS A 313 -17.55 -1.71 -26.03
C LYS A 313 -18.99 -1.19 -25.97
N THR A 314 -19.19 -0.02 -25.38
CA THR A 314 -20.45 0.70 -25.55
C THR A 314 -20.60 0.89 -27.05
N ALA A 315 -21.58 0.20 -27.63
CA ALA A 315 -21.98 0.47 -29.00
C ALA A 315 -22.43 1.93 -29.03
N ASN A 316 -21.77 2.72 -29.88
CA ASN A 316 -22.20 4.08 -30.21
C ASN A 316 -23.58 4.05 -30.85
#